data_AF-A0A0P8XX19-F1
#
_entry.id   AF-A0A0P8XX19-F1
#
_cell.length_a   1.000
_cell.length_b   1.000
_cell.length_c   1.000
_cell.angle_alpha   90.00
_cell.angle_beta   90.00
_cell.angle_gamma   90.00
#
_symmetry.space_group_name_H-M   'P 1'
#
loop_
_entity.id
_entity.type
_entity.pdbx_description
1 polymer ?
#
loop_
_entity_poly.entity_id
_entity_poly.type
_entity_poly.pdbx_seq_one_letter_code
_entity_poly.pdbx_strand_id
1 'polypeptide(L)'
;MPSQWPCLLVILVLCGVLVSIGAYYTMIHKKPLQLVSCFKLDGKCREFWNCDKSFQSREITTCINKRKVCCLKSSQVKNILDTEEYLE
;
A
#
# COMPACT_ATOMS: atom_id res chain seq x y z
N MET A 1 -14.41 -37.91 -36.20
CA MET A 1 -14.43 -36.76 -35.27
C MET A 1 -13.16 -35.96 -35.52
N PRO A 2 -13.24 -34.69 -35.95
CA PRO A 2 -12.04 -33.90 -36.17
C PRO A 2 -11.27 -33.75 -34.84
N SER A 3 -9.96 -33.93 -34.88
CA SER A 3 -9.12 -33.82 -33.69
C SER A 3 -9.23 -32.41 -33.11
N GLN A 4 -9.81 -32.30 -31.91
CA GLN A 4 -10.00 -31.03 -31.17
C GLN A 4 -8.77 -30.64 -30.35
N TRP A 5 -7.76 -31.52 -30.28
CA TRP A 5 -6.48 -31.32 -29.61
C TRP A 5 -5.74 -30.03 -29.98
N PRO A 6 -5.62 -29.63 -31.26
CA PRO A 6 -4.92 -28.39 -31.60
C PRO A 6 -5.66 -27.15 -31.07
N CYS A 7 -7.00 -27.13 -31.12
CA CYS A 7 -7.78 -26.04 -30.55
C CYS A 7 -7.60 -25.95 -29.04
N LEU A 8 -7.58 -27.10 -28.36
CA LEU A 8 -7.41 -27.17 -26.91
C LEU A 8 -6.04 -26.66 -26.48
N LEU A 9 -4.97 -26.99 -27.22
CA LEU A 9 -3.62 -26.46 -26.99
C LEU A 9 -3.56 -24.94 -27.16
N VAL A 10 -4.18 -24.40 -28.21
CA VAL A 10 -4.20 -22.94 -28.47
C VAL A 10 -4.90 -22.20 -27.34
N ILE A 11 -6.03 -22.70 -26.86
CA ILE A 11 -6.77 -22.10 -25.73
C ILE A 11 -5.91 -22.13 -24.46
N LEU A 12 -5.21 -23.25 -24.21
CA LEU A 12 -4.40 -23.41 -23.00
C LEU A 12 -3.22 -22.42 -22.98
N VAL A 13 -2.55 -22.22 -24.13
CA VAL A 13 -1.49 -21.22 -24.27
C VAL A 13 -2.05 -19.81 -24.05
N LEU A 14 -3.19 -19.47 -24.65
CA LEU A 14 -3.86 -18.18 -24.47
C LEU A 14 -4.19 -17.91 -23.00
N CYS A 15 -4.75 -18.90 -22.30
CA CYS A 15 -5.03 -18.79 -20.87
C CYS A 15 -3.75 -18.55 -20.06
N GLY A 16 -2.67 -19.26 -20.35
CA GLY A 16 -1.38 -19.04 -19.69
C GLY A 16 -0.83 -17.62 -19.88
N VAL A 17 -0.96 -17.08 -21.09
CA VAL A 17 -0.54 -15.70 -21.39
C VAL A 17 -1.41 -14.68 -20.62
N LEU A 18 -2.72 -14.86 -20.59
CA LEU A 18 -3.61 -13.95 -19.86
C LEU A 18 -3.36 -13.97 -18.34
N VAL A 19 -3.19 -15.16 -17.76
CA VAL A 19 -2.90 -15.31 -16.33
C VAL A 19 -1.54 -14.70 -15.97
N SER A 20 -0.51 -14.91 -16.79
CA SER A 20 0.82 -14.35 -16.54
C SER A 20 0.82 -12.82 -16.63
N ILE A 21 0.11 -12.23 -17.60
CA ILE A 21 -0.10 -10.78 -17.67
C ILE A 21 -0.84 -10.28 -16.42
N GLY A 22 -1.96 -10.91 -16.06
CA GLY A 22 -2.73 -10.54 -14.87
C GLY A 22 -1.91 -10.61 -13.58
N ALA A 23 -1.11 -11.67 -13.41
CA ALA A 23 -0.21 -11.84 -12.28
C ALA A 23 0.89 -10.77 -12.26
N TYR A 24 1.49 -10.46 -13.42
CA TYR A 24 2.50 -9.40 -13.55
C TYR A 24 1.95 -8.03 -13.13
N TYR A 25 0.76 -7.67 -13.63
CA TYR A 25 0.10 -6.42 -13.25
C TYR A 25 -0.29 -6.38 -11.77
N THR A 26 -0.77 -7.50 -11.23
CA THR A 26 -1.15 -7.61 -9.80
C THR A 26 0.06 -7.48 -8.89
N MET A 27 1.22 -8.02 -9.28
CA MET A 27 2.45 -7.90 -8.49
C MET A 27 3.09 -6.51 -8.58
N ILE A 28 3.01 -5.85 -9.74
CA ILE A 28 3.58 -4.51 -9.93
C ILE A 28 2.72 -3.42 -9.29
N HIS A 29 1.40 -3.56 -9.33
CA HIS A 29 0.49 -2.68 -8.62
C HIS A 29 0.32 -3.13 -7.18
N LYS A 30 1.43 -3.10 -6.42
CA LYS A 30 1.36 -3.12 -4.96
C LYS A 30 0.40 -2.02 -4.50
N LYS A 31 -0.47 -2.44 -3.59
CA LYS A 31 -1.66 -1.79 -3.02
C LYS A 31 -1.51 -0.27 -2.87
N PRO A 32 -2.60 0.50 -3.09
CA PRO A 32 -2.59 1.95 -2.86
C PRO A 32 -2.01 2.21 -1.47
N LEU A 33 -1.07 3.18 -1.39
CA LEU A 33 -0.39 3.63 -0.17
C LEU A 33 -1.24 3.27 1.04
N GLN A 34 -0.79 2.30 1.85
CA GLN A 34 -1.46 1.91 3.07
C GLN A 34 -1.68 3.19 3.88
N LEU A 35 -2.89 3.74 3.84
CA LEU A 35 -3.21 4.96 4.54
C LEU A 35 -3.30 4.60 6.02
N VAL A 36 -2.17 4.68 6.71
CA VAL A 36 -2.12 4.42 8.14
C VAL A 36 -2.94 5.50 8.84
N SER A 37 -3.82 5.08 9.74
CA SER A 37 -4.55 6.04 10.58
C SER A 37 -3.56 6.74 11.50
N CYS A 38 -3.59 8.06 11.55
CA CYS A 38 -2.75 8.85 12.46
C CYS A 38 -2.88 8.36 13.93
N PHE A 39 -4.06 7.89 14.31
CA PHE A 39 -4.34 7.36 15.64
C PHE A 39 -3.57 6.06 15.94
N LYS A 40 -3.34 5.21 14.94
CA LYS A 40 -2.56 3.97 15.10
C LYS A 40 -1.08 4.24 15.41
N LEU A 41 -0.57 5.40 14.98
CA LEU A 41 0.81 5.83 15.23
C LEU A 41 0.95 6.63 16.53
N ASP A 42 -0.02 6.54 17.45
CA ASP A 42 -0.08 7.36 18.67
C ASP A 42 -0.09 8.89 18.37
N GLY A 43 -0.55 9.24 17.16
CA GLY A 43 -0.60 10.59 16.66
C GLY A 43 -1.99 11.21 16.75
N LYS A 44 -2.05 12.54 16.64
CA LYS A 44 -3.29 13.31 16.59
C LYS A 44 -3.32 14.17 15.34
N CYS A 45 -4.48 14.22 14.67
CA CYS A 45 -4.72 15.16 13.59
C CYS A 45 -4.80 16.59 14.15
N ARG A 46 -3.82 17.42 13.81
CA ARG A 46 -3.76 18.84 14.18
C ARG A 46 -3.65 19.71 12.93
N GLU A 47 -3.98 20.98 13.05
CA GLU A 47 -3.73 21.93 11.98
C GLU A 47 -2.23 22.12 11.77
N PHE A 48 -1.82 22.39 10.54
CA PHE A 48 -0.41 22.49 10.16
C PHE A 48 0.40 23.45 11.05
N TRP A 49 -0.18 24.57 11.45
CA TRP A 49 0.45 25.56 12.33
C TRP A 49 0.52 25.12 13.80
N ASN A 50 -0.31 24.17 14.21
CA ASN A 50 -0.41 23.68 15.59
C ASN A 50 0.38 22.39 15.81
N CYS A 51 1.21 22.01 14.83
CA CYS A 51 2.09 20.86 14.83
C CYS A 51 3.50 21.29 14.44
N ASP A 52 4.43 21.20 15.40
CA ASP A 52 5.84 21.48 15.16
C ASP A 52 6.41 20.47 14.14
N LYS A 53 7.23 20.95 13.20
CA LYS A 53 7.75 20.17 12.07
C LYS A 53 8.52 18.92 12.52
N SER A 54 9.08 18.94 13.72
CA SER A 54 9.77 17.79 14.35
C SER A 54 8.85 16.61 14.70
N PHE A 55 7.55 16.86 14.88
CA PHE A 55 6.52 15.86 15.24
C PHE A 55 5.57 15.55 14.09
N GLN A 56 5.74 16.18 12.93
CA GLN A 56 4.94 15.87 11.74
C GLN A 56 5.30 14.49 11.19
N SER A 57 4.29 13.66 10.94
CA SER A 57 4.50 12.38 10.26
C SER A 57 5.02 12.62 8.84
N ARG A 58 6.02 11.83 8.41
CA ARG A 58 6.49 11.82 7.01
C ARG A 58 5.59 10.99 6.10
N GLU A 59 4.73 10.14 6.66
CA GLU A 59 3.84 9.28 5.90
C GLU A 59 2.48 9.92 5.63
N ILE A 60 1.83 9.48 4.55
CA ILE A 60 0.48 9.91 4.18
C ILE A 60 -0.52 9.22 5.10
N THR A 61 -0.88 9.92 6.18
CA THR A 61 -1.88 9.47 7.15
C THR A 61 -3.27 10.01 6.82
N THR A 62 -4.32 9.26 7.15
CA THR A 62 -5.70 9.76 7.05
C THR A 62 -6.04 10.77 8.15
N CYS A 63 -6.28 12.02 7.74
CA CYS A 63 -6.97 13.02 8.56
C CYS A 63 -8.23 13.49 7.82
N ILE A 64 -9.38 13.44 8.49
CA ILE A 64 -10.72 13.66 7.90
C ILE A 64 -10.88 15.07 7.30
N ASN A 65 -10.13 16.07 7.79
CA ASN A 65 -10.30 17.47 7.42
C ASN A 65 -9.13 18.01 6.57
N LYS A 66 -9.44 18.78 5.52
CA LYS A 66 -8.45 19.46 4.67
C LYS A 66 -7.62 20.43 5.55
N ARG A 67 -6.29 20.45 5.35
CA ARG A 67 -5.27 21.21 6.13
C ARG A 67 -4.87 20.66 7.51
N LYS A 68 -5.36 19.48 7.92
CA LYS A 68 -4.83 18.79 9.11
C LYS A 68 -3.71 17.84 8.74
N VAL A 69 -2.66 17.80 9.56
CA VAL A 69 -1.52 16.89 9.48
C VAL A 69 -1.52 15.94 10.67
N CYS A 70 -0.93 14.75 10.51
CA CYS A 70 -0.72 13.87 11.64
C CYS A 70 0.48 14.34 12.47
N CYS A 71 0.19 14.66 13.73
CA CYS A 71 1.15 15.14 14.70
C CYS A 71 1.40 14.04 15.74
N LEU A 72 2.59 13.44 15.70
CA LEU A 72 2.99 12.33 16.57
C LEU A 72 3.35 12.85 17.96
N LYS A 73 3.17 12.02 18.98
CA LYS A 73 3.50 12.38 20.37
C LYS A 73 5.02 12.36 20.65
N SER A 74 5.80 11.67 19.82
CA SER A 74 7.25 11.57 19.92
C SER A 74 7.90 11.96 18.59
N SER A 75 9.04 12.67 18.64
CA SER A 75 9.78 13.07 17.45
C SER A 75 10.33 11.81 16.77
N GLN A 76 9.84 11.54 15.56
CA GLN A 76 10.23 10.41 14.69
C GLN A 76 10.64 9.15 15.45
N VAL A 77 9.65 8.31 15.78
CA VAL A 77 9.94 6.91 16.09
C VAL A 77 10.43 6.26 14.80
N LYS A 78 11.75 6.31 14.60
CA LYS A 78 12.53 5.66 13.54
C LYS A 78 12.48 4.12 13.61
N ASN A 79 11.52 3.51 14.31
CA ASN A 79 11.67 2.14 14.80
C ASN A 79 10.42 1.24 14.73
N ILE A 80 9.27 1.68 14.21
CA ILE A 80 8.09 0.77 14.17
C ILE A 80 8.04 -0.04 12.86
N LEU A 81 8.54 0.49 11.73
CA LEU A 81 8.45 -0.20 10.43
C LEU A 81 9.70 -0.98 10.01
N ASP A 82 10.74 -1.10 10.84
CA ASP A 82 11.80 -2.10 10.62
C ASP A 82 11.43 -3.46 11.26
N THR A 83 10.25 -3.58 11.90
CA THR A 83 9.83 -4.84 12.54
C THR A 83 8.75 -5.57 11.75
N GLU A 84 7.88 -4.87 11.01
CA GLU A 84 6.85 -5.52 10.18
C GLU A 84 7.37 -6.00 8.81
N GLU A 85 8.52 -5.52 8.32
CA GLU A 85 9.11 -6.01 7.05
C GLU A 85 9.92 -7.31 7.21
N TYR A 86 10.25 -7.74 8.44
CA TYR A 86 11.03 -8.98 8.68
C TYR A 86 10.18 -10.18 9.14
N LEU A 87 8.85 -10.09 9.12
CA LEU A 87 7.97 -11.14 9.64
C LEU A 87 6.89 -11.66 8.65
N GLU A 88 6.97 -11.31 7.36
CA GLU A 88 6.20 -11.98 6.30
C GLU A 88 7.06 -12.42 5.10
#